data_AF-A0A1G1K633-F1
#
_entry.id   AF-A0A1G1K633-F1
#
_cell.length_a   1.000
_cell.length_b   1.000
_cell.length_c   1.000
_cell.angle_alpha   90.00
_cell.angle_beta   90.00
_cell.angle_gamma   90.00
#
_symmetry.space_group_name_H-M   'P 1'
#
loop_
_entity.id
_entity.type
_entity.pdbx_description
1 polymer ?
#
loop_
_entity_poly.entity_id
_entity_poly.type
_entity_poly.pdbx_seq_one_letter_code
_entity_poly.pdbx_strand_id
1 'polypeptide(L)'
;MTVLLLTAAISLLAGIASGLLGIGGGLILVPLFHYILKMDMHLAVGTSLAIIVPTALIGAYRHASGSFIDWRIFLFSTLFAIVGGFIGAGISMNLDVVLLRKIFAVFLVLVALKMFFQ
;
A
#
# COMPACT_ATOMS: atom_id res chain seq x y z
N MET A 1 -12.70 14.73 17.94
CA MET A 1 -13.82 14.06 17.25
C MET A 1 -13.73 14.20 15.73
N THR A 2 -13.57 15.42 15.19
CA THR A 2 -13.56 15.69 13.73
C THR A 2 -12.43 14.97 12.97
N VAL A 3 -11.23 14.89 13.53
CA VAL A 3 -10.07 14.22 12.90
C VAL A 3 -10.30 12.71 12.76
N LEU A 4 -10.94 12.07 13.74
CA LEU A 4 -11.28 10.64 13.71
C LEU A 4 -12.34 10.31 12.65
N LEU A 5 -13.33 11.19 12.48
CA LEU A 5 -14.35 11.02 11.43
C LEU A 5 -13.74 11.19 10.05
N LEU A 6 -12.82 12.14 9.87
CA LEU A 6 -12.11 12.36 8.61
C LEU A 6 -11.22 11.15 8.26
N THR A 7 -10.43 10.63 9.20
CA THR A 7 -9.58 9.46 8.94
C THR A 7 -10.40 8.23 8.59
N ALA A 8 -11.52 8.00 9.28
CA ALA A 8 -12.41 6.88 9.01
C ALA A 8 -13.07 6.99 7.62
N ALA A 9 -13.54 8.18 7.23
CA ALA A 9 -14.14 8.38 5.91
C ALA A 9 -13.11 8.19 4.79
N ILE A 10 -11.90 8.73 4.98
CA ILE A 10 -10.77 8.62 4.06
C ILE A 10 -10.36 7.15 3.88
N SER A 11 -10.17 6.41 4.97
CA SER A 11 -9.73 5.03 4.92
C SER A 11 -10.79 4.11 4.34
N LEU A 12 -12.07 4.40 4.57
CA LEU A 12 -13.19 3.67 3.94
C LEU A 12 -13.19 3.85 2.42
N LEU A 13 -13.14 5.09 1.94
CA LEU A 13 -13.11 5.40 0.50
C LEU A 13 -11.87 4.83 -0.17
N ALA A 14 -10.70 4.97 0.46
CA ALA A 14 -9.45 4.42 -0.03
C ALA A 14 -9.49 2.88 -0.07
N GLY A 15 -10.11 2.23 0.92
CA GLY A 15 -10.30 0.78 0.96
C GLY A 15 -11.20 0.28 -0.17
N ILE A 16 -12.32 0.95 -0.42
CA ILE A 16 -13.22 0.63 -1.54
C ILE A 16 -12.50 0.80 -2.88
N ALA A 17 -11.86 1.96 -3.11
CA ALA A 17 -11.12 2.23 -4.34
C ALA A 17 -9.97 1.23 -4.54
N SER A 18 -9.23 0.91 -3.47
CA SER A 18 -8.18 -0.10 -3.51
C SER A 18 -8.70 -1.49 -3.85
N GLY A 19 -9.86 -1.88 -3.30
CA GLY A 19 -10.46 -3.18 -3.58
C GLY A 19 -10.96 -3.31 -5.00
N LEU A 20 -11.52 -2.23 -5.56
CA LEU A 20 -12.00 -2.19 -6.95
C LEU A 20 -10.84 -2.17 -7.96
N LEU A 21 -9.80 -1.39 -7.68
CA LEU A 21 -8.68 -1.21 -8.60
C LEU A 21 -7.59 -2.28 -8.43
N GLY A 22 -7.59 -3.03 -7.32
CA GLY A 22 -6.61 -4.08 -7.03
C GLY A 22 -5.18 -3.57 -6.73
N ILE A 23 -4.99 -2.27 -6.49
CA ILE A 23 -3.65 -1.65 -6.43
C ILE A 23 -3.03 -1.71 -5.02
N GLY A 24 -3.81 -2.07 -4.00
CA GLY A 24 -3.39 -1.96 -2.60
C GLY A 24 -3.40 -0.49 -2.15
N GLY A 25 -4.16 -0.17 -1.10
CA GLY A 25 -4.63 1.20 -0.84
C GLY A 25 -3.56 2.23 -0.52
N GLY A 26 -2.29 1.85 -0.41
CA GLY A 26 -1.16 2.73 -0.11
C GLY A 26 -1.02 3.88 -1.11
N LEU A 27 -1.42 3.67 -2.37
CA LEU A 27 -1.38 4.71 -3.40
C LEU A 27 -2.28 5.91 -3.08
N ILE A 28 -3.39 5.66 -2.38
CA ILE A 28 -4.37 6.67 -1.97
C ILE A 28 -4.14 7.09 -0.51
N LEU A 29 -3.91 6.12 0.38
CA LEU A 29 -3.75 6.34 1.83
C LEU A 29 -2.52 7.18 2.16
N VAL A 30 -1.37 6.93 1.54
CA VAL A 30 -0.13 7.67 1.84
C VAL A 30 -0.24 9.17 1.56
N PRO A 31 -0.66 9.63 0.36
CA PRO A 31 -0.79 11.07 0.13
C PRO A 31 -1.86 11.70 1.00
N LEU A 32 -2.99 11.01 1.28
CA LEU A 32 -4.00 11.56 2.17
C LEU A 32 -3.47 11.71 3.61
N PHE A 33 -2.74 10.75 4.13
CA PHE A 33 -2.13 10.85 5.46
C PHE A 33 -1.06 11.94 5.53
N HIS A 34 -0.22 12.07 4.50
CA HIS A 34 0.80 13.10 4.47
C HIS A 34 0.21 14.51 4.33
N TYR A 35 -0.72 14.73 3.40
CA TYR A 35 -1.23 16.07 3.08
C TYR A 35 -2.39 16.52 3.99
N ILE A 36 -3.31 15.63 4.35
CA ILE A 36 -4.51 15.98 5.15
C ILE A 36 -4.19 15.88 6.64
N LEU A 37 -3.56 14.79 7.06
CA LEU A 37 -3.25 14.52 8.47
C LEU A 37 -1.90 15.08 8.90
N LYS A 38 -1.13 15.66 7.97
CA LYS A 38 0.21 16.21 8.22
C LYS A 38 1.15 15.21 8.88
N MET A 39 0.96 13.92 8.61
CA MET A 39 1.84 12.87 9.12
C MET A 39 3.18 12.94 8.40
N ASP A 40 4.24 12.64 9.14
CA ASP A 40 5.56 12.45 8.55
C ASP A 40 5.51 11.32 7.51
N MET A 41 6.34 11.40 6.47
CA MET A 41 6.29 10.48 5.34
C MET A 41 6.50 9.03 5.79
N HIS A 42 7.41 8.81 6.73
CA HIS A 42 7.67 7.49 7.31
C HIS A 42 6.44 6.91 8.01
N LEU A 43 5.75 7.73 8.80
CA LEU A 43 4.53 7.33 9.50
C LEU A 43 3.39 7.09 8.52
N ALA A 44 3.20 7.96 7.52
CA ALA A 44 2.16 7.81 6.51
C ALA A 44 2.31 6.50 5.73
N VAL A 45 3.54 6.17 5.28
CA VAL A 45 3.84 4.91 4.59
C VAL A 45 3.60 3.71 5.51
N GLY A 46 4.16 3.72 6.71
CA GLY A 46 4.03 2.62 7.67
C GLY A 46 2.57 2.33 8.08
N THR A 47 1.81 3.38 8.41
CA THR A 47 0.39 3.24 8.76
C THR A 47 -0.44 2.74 7.59
N SER A 48 -0.16 3.18 6.37
CA SER A 48 -0.88 2.67 5.18
C SER A 48 -0.65 1.18 4.97
N LEU A 49 0.59 0.69 5.15
CA LEU A 49 0.93 -0.72 5.04
C LEU A 49 0.22 -1.55 6.11
N ALA A 50 0.20 -1.07 7.35
CA ALA A 50 -0.50 -1.74 8.45
C ALA A 50 -2.01 -1.89 8.17
N ILE A 51 -2.65 -0.87 7.59
CA ILE A 51 -4.07 -0.91 7.22
C ILE A 51 -4.35 -1.93 6.11
N ILE A 52 -3.41 -2.15 5.20
CA ILE A 52 -3.58 -3.08 4.08
C ILE A 52 -3.56 -4.54 4.56
N VAL A 53 -2.83 -4.88 5.63
CA VAL A 53 -2.68 -6.26 6.14
C VAL A 53 -4.01 -7.03 6.26
N PRO A 54 -5.03 -6.54 7.01
CA PRO A 54 -6.30 -7.27 7.14
C PRO A 54 -7.01 -7.46 5.79
N THR A 55 -6.98 -6.45 4.91
CA THR A 55 -7.61 -6.56 3.58
C THR A 55 -6.89 -7.57 2.69
N ALA A 56 -5.57 -7.61 2.75
CA ALA A 56 -4.74 -8.57 2.01
C ALA A 56 -4.95 -10.01 2.51
N LEU A 57 -5.08 -10.21 3.84
CA LEU A 57 -5.39 -11.52 4.41
C LEU A 57 -6.75 -12.04 3.95
N ILE A 58 -7.78 -11.20 3.98
CA ILE A 58 -9.11 -11.57 3.49
C ILE A 58 -9.07 -11.86 1.98
N GLY A 59 -8.40 -11.01 1.20
CA GLY A 59 -8.24 -11.21 -0.25
C GLY A 59 -7.53 -12.52 -0.58
N ALA A 60 -6.43 -12.83 0.12
CA ALA A 60 -5.69 -14.07 -0.02
C ALA A 60 -6.53 -15.30 0.35
N TYR A 61 -7.27 -15.24 1.45
CA TYR A 61 -8.17 -16.33 1.86
C TYR A 61 -9.25 -16.61 0.82
N ARG A 62 -9.89 -15.55 0.27
CA ARG A 62 -10.92 -15.69 -0.76
C ARG A 62 -10.36 -16.21 -2.09
N HIS A 63 -9.14 -15.84 -2.46
CA HIS A 63 -8.48 -16.38 -3.64
C HIS A 63 -8.11 -17.86 -3.46
N ALA A 64 -7.62 -18.23 -2.26
CA ALA A 64 -7.25 -19.60 -1.92
C ALA A 64 -8.42 -20.58 -1.93
N SER A 65 -9.63 -20.12 -1.56
CA SER A 65 -10.81 -20.99 -1.50
C SER A 65 -11.51 -21.22 -2.85
N GLY A 66 -11.28 -20.36 -3.85
CA GLY A 66 -12.02 -20.39 -5.12
C GLY A 66 -11.20 -20.69 -6.38
N SER A 67 -9.87 -20.79 -6.30
CA SER A 67 -8.99 -20.81 -7.48
C SER A 67 -8.07 -22.03 -7.50
N PHE A 68 -7.77 -22.56 -8.69
CA PHE A 68 -6.61 -23.43 -8.89
C PHE A 68 -5.35 -22.58 -8.77
N ILE A 69 -4.63 -22.71 -7.66
CA ILE A 69 -3.39 -21.96 -7.46
C ILE A 69 -2.20 -22.86 -7.72
N ASP A 70 -1.29 -22.38 -8.56
CA ASP A 70 0.03 -22.97 -8.71
C ASP A 70 0.89 -22.65 -7.47
N TRP A 71 1.04 -23.64 -6.59
CA TRP A 71 1.84 -23.53 -5.37
C TRP A 71 3.31 -23.21 -5.61
N ARG A 72 3.90 -23.54 -6.77
CA ARG A 72 5.28 -23.13 -7.06
C ARG A 72 5.36 -21.63 -7.24
N ILE A 73 4.51 -21.08 -8.11
CA ILE A 73 4.50 -19.63 -8.38
C ILE A 73 4.16 -18.86 -7.11
N PHE A 74 3.17 -19.34 -6.34
CA PHE A 74 2.79 -18.74 -5.07
C PHE A 74 3.94 -18.68 -4.06
N LEU A 75 4.64 -19.80 -3.83
CA LEU A 75 5.74 -19.88 -2.87
C LEU A 75 6.92 -19.01 -3.28
N PHE A 76 7.34 -19.07 -4.55
CA PHE A 76 8.43 -18.21 -5.03
C PHE A 76 8.06 -16.73 -4.93
N SER A 77 6.87 -16.35 -5.39
CA SER A 77 6.43 -14.95 -5.35
C SER A 77 6.33 -14.44 -3.91
N THR A 78 5.80 -15.26 -2.99
CA THR A 78 5.70 -14.91 -1.57
C THR A 78 7.08 -14.74 -0.95
N LEU A 79 8.02 -15.64 -1.25
CA LEU A 79 9.39 -15.55 -0.72
C LEU A 79 10.09 -14.27 -1.18
N PHE A 80 10.04 -13.96 -2.48
CA PHE A 80 10.62 -12.73 -3.02
C PHE A 80 9.91 -11.49 -2.48
N ALA A 81 8.59 -11.52 -2.30
CA ALA A 81 7.83 -10.42 -1.73
C ALA A 81 8.22 -10.15 -0.27
N ILE A 82 8.39 -11.21 0.54
CA ILE A 82 8.84 -11.08 1.94
C ILE A 82 10.25 -10.49 1.99
N VAL A 83 11.21 -11.09 1.27
CA VAL A 83 12.60 -10.64 1.27
C VAL A 83 12.70 -9.21 0.75
N GLY A 84 12.05 -8.91 -0.37
CA GLY A 84 12.00 -7.56 -0.94
C GLY A 84 11.34 -6.55 0.00
N GLY A 85 10.28 -6.95 0.71
CA GLY A 85 9.60 -6.12 1.70
C GLY A 85 10.49 -5.76 2.88
N PHE A 86 11.21 -6.73 3.45
CA PHE A 86 12.15 -6.49 4.55
C PHE A 86 13.33 -5.60 4.12
N ILE A 87 13.93 -5.87 2.96
CA ILE A 87 15.02 -5.06 2.40
C ILE A 87 14.53 -3.63 2.13
N GLY A 88 13.36 -3.50 1.47
CA GLY A 88 12.76 -2.21 1.16
C GLY A 88 12.42 -1.41 2.41
N ALA A 89 11.87 -2.04 3.46
CA ALA A 89 11.61 -1.40 4.74
C ALA A 89 12.89 -0.93 5.42
N GLY A 90 13.94 -1.77 5.44
CA GLY A 90 15.25 -1.41 5.98
C GLY A 90 15.88 -0.21 5.28
N ILE A 91 15.84 -0.17 3.94
CA ILE A 91 16.31 0.97 3.15
C ILE A 91 15.46 2.20 3.42
N SER A 92 14.12 2.04 3.43
CA SER A 92 13.18 3.14 3.64
C SER A 92 13.40 3.86 4.96
N MET A 93 13.62 3.14 6.06
CA MET A 93 13.79 3.75 7.39
C MET A 93 15.05 4.62 7.51
N ASN A 94 16.06 4.39 6.67
CA ASN A 94 17.32 5.15 6.68
C ASN A 94 17.32 6.34 5.71
N LEU A 95 16.25 6.54 4.93
CA LEU A 95 16.16 7.63 3.96
C LEU A 95 15.64 8.91 4.62
N ASP A 96 16.23 10.04 4.24
CA ASP A 96 15.70 11.36 4.58
C ASP A 96 14.28 11.53 4.05
N VAL A 97 13.43 12.20 4.84
CA VAL A 97 12.01 12.44 4.52
C VAL A 97 11.82 13.07 3.14
N VAL A 98 12.72 13.99 2.75
CA VAL A 98 12.66 14.67 1.45
C VAL A 98 12.93 13.69 0.31
N LEU A 99 13.91 12.81 0.47
CA LEU A 99 14.28 11.82 -0.54
C LEU A 99 13.20 10.73 -0.66
N LEU A 100 12.70 10.24 0.47
CA LEU A 100 11.60 9.27 0.51
C LEU A 100 10.35 9.82 -0.19
N ARG A 101 10.00 11.08 0.06
CA ARG A 101 8.89 11.76 -0.62
C ARG A 101 9.10 11.86 -2.14
N LYS A 102 10.31 12.20 -2.60
CA LYS A 102 10.62 12.25 -4.04
C LYS A 102 10.49 10.88 -4.70
N ILE A 103 11.06 9.84 -4.07
CA ILE A 103 10.98 8.46 -4.57
C ILE A 103 9.52 8.02 -4.67
N PHE A 104 8.73 8.28 -3.62
CA PHE A 104 7.31 7.93 -3.62
C PHE A 104 6.53 8.71 -4.69
N ALA A 105 6.81 10.00 -4.89
CA ALA A 105 6.17 10.79 -5.95
C ALA A 105 6.47 10.24 -7.35
N VAL A 106 7.73 9.87 -7.63
CA VAL A 106 8.11 9.24 -8.90
C VAL A 106 7.38 7.90 -9.05
N PHE A 107 7.33 7.09 -8.00
CA PHE A 107 6.58 5.83 -8.00
C PHE A 107 5.09 6.04 -8.32
N LEU A 108 4.43 7.03 -7.71
CA LEU A 108 3.03 7.36 -8.02
C LEU A 108 2.83 7.74 -9.49
N VAL A 109 3.73 8.53 -10.07
CA VAL A 109 3.67 8.90 -11.50
C VAL A 109 3.80 7.67 -12.38
N LEU A 110 4.74 6.77 -12.07
CA LEU A 110 4.93 5.52 -12.82
C LEU A 110 3.68 4.64 -12.76
N VAL A 111 3.06 4.50 -11.59
CA VAL A 111 1.82 3.70 -11.47
C VAL A 111 0.66 4.37 -12.21
N ALA A 112 0.52 5.70 -12.11
CA ALA A 112 -0.49 6.43 -12.86
C ALA A 112 -0.35 6.23 -14.37
N LEU A 113 0.88 6.31 -14.91
CA LEU A 113 1.15 6.02 -16.31
C LEU A 113 0.80 4.57 -16.66
N LYS A 114 1.23 3.60 -15.84
CA LYS A 114 0.90 2.19 -16.05
C LYS A 114 -0.62 1.98 -16.14
N MET A 115 -1.38 2.56 -15.21
CA MET A 115 -2.84 2.46 -15.19
C MET A 115 -3.51 3.16 -16.38
N PHE A 116 -2.91 4.23 -16.91
CA PHE A 116 -3.46 4.95 -18.05
C PHE A 116 -3.27 4.20 -19.37
N PHE A 117 -2.18 3.44 -19.49
CA PHE A 117 -1.85 2.66 -20.70
C PHE A 117 -2.26 1.18 -20.64
N GLN A 118 -2.78 0.72 -19.51
CA GLN A 118 -3.26 -0.66 -19.30
C GLN A 118 -4.77 -0.72 -19.45
#